data_AF-A0A2D6PAX3-F1
#
_entry.id   AF-A0A2D6PAX3-F1
#
_cell.length_a   1.000
_cell.length_b   1.000
_cell.length_c   1.000
_cell.angle_alpha   90.00
_cell.angle_beta   90.00
_cell.angle_gamma   90.00
#
_symmetry.space_group_name_H-M   'P 1'
#
loop_
_entity.id
_entity.type
_entity.pdbx_description
1 polymer ?
#
loop_
_entity_poly.entity_id
_entity_poly.type
_entity_poly.pdbx_seq_one_letter_code
_entity_poly.pdbx_strand_id
1 'polypeptide(L)' 'MVKVHTRIKRKLGISAHRGTRLKKYDKRNKPKTFKSEDLAKIWAANNSIETFELINLRNEFSKSKKIKIIVPNKGNL' A
#
# COMPACT_ATOMS: atom_id res chain seq x y z
N MET A 1 -41.24 -4.46 -18.89
CA MET A 1 -39.79 -4.59 -18.61
C MET A 1 -39.39 -6.07 -18.74
N VAL A 2 -38.50 -6.41 -19.68
CA VAL A 2 -38.12 -7.80 -19.94
C VAL A 2 -37.04 -8.25 -18.95
N LYS A 3 -37.30 -9.33 -18.21
CA LYS A 3 -36.32 -9.91 -17.28
C LYS A 3 -35.26 -10.70 -18.06
N VAL A 4 -34.03 -10.20 -18.11
CA VAL A 4 -32.91 -10.89 -18.76
C VAL A 4 -32.32 -11.94 -17.82
N HIS A 5 -32.20 -13.18 -18.31
CA HIS A 5 -31.60 -14.30 -17.56
C HIS A 5 -30.13 -14.02 -17.22
N THR A 6 -29.72 -14.41 -16.01
CA THR A 6 -28.34 -14.37 -15.51
C THR A 6 -27.29 -14.97 -16.46
N ARG A 7 -27.63 -16.01 -17.25
CA ARG A 7 -26.71 -16.64 -18.21
C ARG A 7 -26.36 -15.69 -19.35
N ILE A 8 -27.35 -14.96 -19.88
CA ILE A 8 -27.16 -13.94 -20.91
C ILE A 8 -26.34 -12.78 -20.36
N LYS A 9 -26.62 -12.34 -19.12
CA LYS A 9 -25.85 -11.29 -18.44
C LYS A 9 -24.35 -11.63 -18.33
N ARG A 10 -24.01 -12.88 -18.01
CA ARG A 10 -22.60 -13.36 -17.95
C ARG A 10 -21.95 -13.38 -19.34
N LYS A 11 -22.65 -13.90 -20.36
CA LYS A 11 -22.13 -13.97 -21.74
C LYS A 11 -21.82 -12.58 -22.31
N LEU A 12 -22.63 -11.58 -21.96
CA LEU A 12 -22.47 -10.20 -22.41
C LEU A 12 -21.57 -9.34 -21.49
N GLY A 13 -21.04 -9.90 -20.40
CA GLY A 13 -20.23 -9.13 -19.43
C GLY A 13 -21.02 -8.07 -18.65
N ILE A 14 -22.35 -8.12 -18.69
CA ILE A 14 -23.25 -7.18 -18.01
C ILE A 14 -23.43 -7.67 -16.57
N SER A 15 -22.45 -7.37 -15.71
CA SER A 15 -22.54 -7.68 -14.28
C SER A 15 -23.76 -7.00 -13.67
N ALA A 16 -24.59 -7.76 -12.94
CA ALA A 16 -25.73 -7.23 -12.19
C ALA A 16 -25.30 -6.32 -11.02
N HIS A 17 -24.07 -6.49 -10.55
CA HIS A 17 -23.44 -5.60 -9.61
C HIS A 17 -22.54 -4.67 -10.41
N ARG A 18 -23.02 -3.46 -10.71
CA ARG A 18 -22.15 -2.29 -10.96
C ARG A 18 -21.47 -1.89 -9.65
N GLY A 19 -20.81 -2.84 -8.98
CA GLY A 19 -19.69 -2.49 -8.12
C GLY A 19 -18.62 -2.05 -9.09
N THR A 20 -18.45 -0.73 -9.19
CA THR A 20 -17.24 -0.07 -9.69
C THR A 20 -16.09 -1.07 -9.73
N ARG A 21 -15.48 -1.27 -10.91
CA ARG A 21 -14.10 -1.76 -10.92
C ARG A 21 -13.34 -0.74 -10.09
N LEU A 22 -13.24 -0.96 -8.78
CA LEU A 22 -12.46 -0.15 -7.88
C LEU A 22 -11.11 -0.10 -8.58
N LYS A 23 -10.71 1.08 -9.07
CA LYS A 23 -9.39 1.30 -9.67
C LYS A 23 -8.45 0.49 -8.81
N LYS A 24 -7.84 -0.57 -9.38
CA LYS A 24 -6.91 -1.41 -8.62
C LYS A 24 -5.90 -0.44 -8.05
N TYR A 25 -5.99 -0.16 -6.75
CA TYR A 25 -5.15 0.83 -6.10
C TYR A 25 -3.73 0.38 -6.39
N ASP A 26 -2.95 1.22 -7.08
CA ASP A 26 -1.63 0.80 -7.51
C ASP A 26 -0.79 0.56 -6.26
N LYS A 27 -0.63 -0.70 -5.89
CA LYS A 27 0.07 -1.10 -4.67
C LYS A 27 1.54 -0.69 -4.72
N ARG A 28 2.06 -0.32 -5.90
CA ARG A 28 3.43 0.12 -6.13
C ARG A 28 3.78 1.41 -5.40
N ASN A 29 2.82 2.31 -5.16
CA ASN A 29 3.08 3.62 -4.56
C ASN A 29 3.06 3.63 -3.03
N LYS A 30 3.01 2.46 -2.37
CA LYS A 30 3.03 2.41 -0.91
C LYS A 30 4.47 2.60 -0.40
N PRO A 31 4.70 3.45 0.61
CA PRO A 31 6.01 3.57 1.23
C PRO A 31 6.43 2.24 1.84
N LYS A 32 7.74 1.93 1.74
CA LYS A 32 8.31 0.73 2.36
C LYS A 32 8.22 0.86 3.89
N THR A 33 7.79 -0.22 4.55
CA THR A 33 7.68 -0.28 6.01
C THR A 33 8.23 -1.59 6.55
N PHE A 34 8.78 -1.54 7.76
CA PHE A 34 9.50 -2.64 8.42
C PHE A 34 8.83 -3.06 9.71
N LYS A 35 9.05 -4.31 10.12
CA LYS A 35 8.54 -4.87 11.38
C LYS A 35 9.46 -4.58 12.57
N SER A 36 10.74 -4.29 12.31
CA SER A 36 11.77 -4.07 13.33
C SER A 36 12.70 -2.94 12.88
N GLU A 37 13.35 -2.30 13.84
CA GLU A 37 14.28 -1.18 13.60
C GLU A 37 15.55 -1.69 12.93
N ASP A 38 16.05 -2.86 13.31
CA ASP A 38 17.24 -3.48 12.70
C ASP A 38 17.07 -3.71 11.20
N LEU A 39 15.90 -4.23 10.79
CA LEU A 39 15.57 -4.42 9.38
C LEU A 39 15.51 -3.09 8.62
N ALA A 40 15.05 -2.03 9.27
CA ALA A 40 15.03 -0.70 8.67
C ALA A 40 16.47 -0.15 8.49
N LYS A 41 17.33 -0.31 9.50
CA LYS A 41 18.74 0.10 9.45
C LYS A 41 19.54 -0.67 8.39
N ILE A 42 19.39 -1.99 8.32
CA ILE A 42 20.04 -2.83 7.30
C ILE A 42 19.59 -2.39 5.90
N TRP A 43 18.29 -2.12 5.72
CA TRP A 43 17.81 -1.63 4.44
C TRP A 43 18.36 -0.24 4.10
N ALA A 44 18.43 0.68 5.07
CA ALA A 44 19.02 2.00 4.86
C ALA A 44 20.49 1.90 4.45
N ALA A 45 21.28 1.05 5.12
CA ALA A 45 22.68 0.79 4.80
C ALA A 45 22.85 0.23 3.37
N ASN A 46 22.02 -0.73 2.98
CA ASN A 46 22.04 -1.29 1.62
C ASN A 46 21.65 -0.28 0.52
N ASN A 47 20.99 0.82 0.89
CA ASN A 47 20.60 1.89 -0.03
C ASN A 47 21.45 3.16 0.13
N SER A 48 22.56 3.09 0.88
CA SER A 48 23.46 4.22 1.14
C SER A 48 22.75 5.44 1.76
N ILE A 49 21.75 5.20 2.62
CA ILE A 49 21.04 6.25 3.35
C ILE A 49 21.70 6.40 4.72
N GLU A 50 22.50 7.45 4.88
CA GLU A 50 23.25 7.71 6.13
C GLU A 50 22.40 8.46 7.15
N THR A 51 21.69 9.50 6.70
CA THR A 51 20.79 10.30 7.56
C THR A 51 19.35 9.84 7.37
N PHE A 52 18.75 9.25 8.40
CA PHE A 52 17.34 8.88 8.38
C PHE A 52 16.71 8.85 9.77
N GLU A 53 15.40 9.05 9.79
CA GLU A 53 14.55 8.96 10.97
C GLU A 53 13.65 7.72 10.88
N LEU A 54 13.39 7.08 12.02
CA LEU A 54 12.51 5.93 12.13
C LEU A 54 11.20 6.36 12.80
N ILE A 55 10.09 6.27 12.05
CA ILE A 55 8.75 6.57 12.58
C ILE A 55 7.92 5.30 12.65
N ASN A 56 7.35 5.00 13.83
CA ASN A 56 6.35 3.94 13.96
C ASN A 56 4.97 4.47 13.53
N LEU A 57 4.39 3.87 12.50
CA LEU A 57 3.06 4.22 11.98
C LEU A 57 1.90 3.59 12.75
N ARG A 58 2.20 2.80 13.79
CA ARG A 58 1.19 2.20 14.66
C ARG A 58 1.16 2.93 16.00
N ASN A 59 -0.03 3.07 16.56
CA ASN A 59 -0.22 3.61 17.91
C ASN A 59 0.59 2.79 18.91
N GLU A 60 1.05 3.46 19.97
CA GLU A 60 1.91 2.89 21.03
C GLU A 60 1.32 1.63 21.68
N PHE A 61 -0.01 1.52 21.73
CA PHE A 61 -0.73 0.36 22.25
C PHE A 61 -0.70 -0.89 21.34
N SER A 62 -0.16 -0.78 20.13
CA SER A 62 -0.08 -1.92 19.21
C SER A 62 1.16 -2.75 19.49
N LYS A 63 0.97 -4.04 19.78
CA LYS A 63 2.07 -5.02 19.92
C LYS A 63 2.94 -5.14 18.65
N SER A 64 2.43 -4.68 17.51
CA SER A 64 3.17 -4.70 16.26
C SER A 64 3.78 -3.35 15.94
N LYS A 65 5.05 -3.33 15.52
CA LYS A 65 5.64 -2.13 14.92
C LYS A 65 5.41 -2.08 13.41
N LYS A 66 5.22 -0.89 12.86
CA LYS A 66 5.22 -0.63 11.41
C LYS A 66 6.08 0.59 11.15
N ILE A 67 7.38 0.36 11.01
CA ILE A 67 8.38 1.42 11.00
C ILE A 67 8.58 1.91 9.56
N LYS A 68 8.56 3.22 9.38
CA LYS A 68 8.88 3.90 8.13
C LYS A 68 10.20 4.65 8.31
N ILE A 69 11.04 4.59 7.29
CA ILE A 69 12.26 5.39 7.20
C ILE A 69 11.91 6.71 6.52
N ILE A 70 12.27 7.83 7.14
CA ILE A 70 12.17 9.16 6.56
C ILE A 70 13.58 9.69 6.35
N VAL A 71 13.90 10.10 5.14
CA VAL A 71 15.19 10.71 4.82
C VAL A 71 14.99 12.23 4.86
N PRO A 72 15.66 12.96 5.76
CA PRO A 72 15.59 14.42 5.84
C PRO A 72 16.41 15.05 4.70
N ASN A 73 16.01 14.80 3.45
CA ASN A 73 16.23 15.63 2.25
C ASN A 73 15.92 14.81 0.99
N LYS A 74 14.73 15.04 0.45
CA LYS A 74 14.59 15.25 -0.99
C LYS A 74 13.86 16.58 -1.14
N GLY A 75 14.62 17.67 -0.97
CA GLY A 75 14.17 18.97 -1.41
C GLY A 75 13.77 18.87 -2.88
N ASN A 76 12.62 19.45 -3.20
CA ASN A 76 12.20 19.70 -4.56
C ASN A 76 13.34 20.42 -5.32
N LEU A 77 13.83 19.79 -6.37
CA LEU A 77 14.52 20.42 -7.50
C LEU A 77 13.78 20.00 -8.76
#